data_AF-A0A959YVX8-F1
#
_entry.id   AF-A0A959YVX8-F1
#
_cell.length_a   1.000
_cell.length_b   1.000
_cell.length_c   1.000
_cell.angle_alpha   90.00
_cell.angle_beta   90.00
_cell.angle_gamma   90.00
#
_symmetry.space_group_name_H-M   'P 1'
#
loop_
_entity.id
_entity.type
_entity.pdbx_description
1 polymer ?
#
loop_
_entity_poly.entity_id
_entity_poly.type
_entity_poly.pdbx_seq_one_letter_code
_entity_poly.pdbx_strand_id
1 'polypeptide(L)'
;MWKRPWFRRTTYALFGIPIGFVLLTSLFMNLHPAFGGSPSKADRERFAASAQYTGGKFHNSLPTTMDLSLGDYPGMLVKFFRPDPGREPAHKLKVLHPDPVLVARPAAVPRLTWFGHSAFLLQLDSLNVLLDPMFGPVP
;
A
#
# COMPACT_ATOMS: atom_id res chain seq x y z
N MET A 1 -47.87 -25.52 -18.23
CA MET A 1 -46.66 -24.69 -18.11
C MET A 1 -46.22 -24.65 -16.65
N TRP A 2 -45.22 -25.46 -16.27
CA TRP A 2 -44.72 -25.56 -14.89
C TRP A 2 -43.60 -24.54 -14.68
N LYS A 3 -43.85 -23.42 -13.99
CA LYS A 3 -42.77 -22.49 -13.62
C LYS A 3 -41.98 -23.09 -12.46
N ARG A 4 -40.86 -23.75 -12.78
CA ARG A 4 -39.96 -24.36 -11.79
C ARG A 4 -39.33 -23.26 -10.92
N PRO A 5 -39.66 -23.18 -9.61
CA PRO A 5 -39.29 -22.06 -8.75
C PRO A 5 -37.78 -21.98 -8.47
N TRP A 6 -37.03 -23.08 -8.66
CA TRP A 6 -35.58 -23.06 -8.51
C TRP A 6 -34.90 -22.15 -9.52
N PHE A 7 -35.40 -22.04 -10.76
CA PHE A 7 -34.75 -21.26 -11.82
C PHE A 7 -34.70 -19.78 -11.49
N ARG A 8 -35.74 -19.28 -10.80
CA ARG A 8 -35.80 -17.91 -10.28
C ARG A 8 -34.82 -17.70 -9.12
N ARG A 9 -34.69 -18.66 -8.22
CA ARG A 9 -33.73 -18.59 -7.10
C ARG A 9 -32.28 -18.62 -7.59
N THR A 10 -31.95 -19.44 -8.59
CA THR A 10 -30.61 -19.45 -9.20
C THR A 10 -30.32 -18.16 -9.96
N THR A 11 -31.29 -17.61 -10.69
CA THR A 11 -31.09 -16.31 -11.37
C THR A 11 -30.96 -15.15 -10.39
N TYR A 12 -31.75 -15.09 -9.31
CA TYR A 12 -31.57 -14.09 -8.25
C TYR A 12 -30.22 -14.23 -7.53
N ALA A 13 -29.73 -15.46 -7.32
CA ALA A 13 -28.40 -15.66 -6.76
C ALA A 13 -27.30 -15.23 -7.75
N LEU A 14 -27.45 -15.54 -9.04
CA LEU A 14 -26.46 -15.24 -10.08
C LEU A 14 -26.19 -13.75 -10.24
N PHE A 15 -27.23 -12.91 -10.12
CA PHE A 15 -27.09 -11.45 -10.24
C PHE A 15 -27.06 -10.74 -8.89
N GLY A 16 -27.78 -11.24 -7.89
CA GLY A 16 -27.86 -10.64 -6.56
C GLY A 16 -26.55 -10.71 -5.79
N ILE A 17 -25.76 -11.79 -5.93
CA ILE A 17 -24.47 -11.92 -5.25
C ILE A 17 -23.44 -10.92 -5.80
N PRO A 18 -23.20 -10.81 -7.13
CA PRO A 18 -22.29 -9.80 -7.68
C PRO A 18 -22.75 -8.37 -7.36
N ILE A 19 -24.04 -8.07 -7.49
CA ILE A 19 -24.58 -6.75 -7.18
C ILE A 19 -24.39 -6.43 -5.69
N GLY A 20 -24.70 -7.38 -4.80
CA GLY A 20 -24.47 -7.23 -3.36
C GLY A 20 -23.00 -7.01 -3.03
N PHE A 21 -22.08 -7.73 -3.67
CA PHE A 21 -20.65 -7.57 -3.49
C PHE A 21 -20.16 -6.19 -3.96
N VAL A 22 -20.61 -5.72 -5.13
CA VAL A 22 -20.28 -4.38 -5.64
C VAL A 22 -20.83 -3.29 -4.73
N LEU A 23 -22.07 -3.45 -4.23
CA LEU A 23 -22.66 -2.49 -3.29
C LEU A 23 -21.90 -2.47 -1.97
N LEU A 24 -21.57 -3.63 -1.40
CA LEU A 24 -20.84 -3.72 -0.14
C LEU A 24 -19.44 -3.12 -0.25
N THR A 25 -18.71 -3.45 -1.31
CA THR A 25 -17.38 -2.89 -1.57
C THR A 25 -17.44 -1.38 -1.80
N SER A 26 -18.39 -0.89 -2.60
CA SER A 26 -18.59 0.55 -2.80
C SER A 26 -18.88 1.27 -1.48
N LEU A 27 -19.78 0.71 -0.64
CA LEU A 27 -20.10 1.29 0.67
C LEU A 27 -18.87 1.31 1.59
N PHE A 28 -18.12 0.22 1.63
CA PHE A 28 -16.90 0.12 2.43
C PHE A 28 -15.84 1.16 1.99
N MET A 29 -15.58 1.27 0.68
CA MET A 29 -14.62 2.24 0.13
C MET A 29 -15.01 3.70 0.41
N ASN A 30 -16.31 4.02 0.44
CA ASN A 30 -16.78 5.40 0.62
C ASN A 30 -17.00 5.79 2.08
N LEU A 31 -17.23 4.83 2.99
CA LEU A 31 -17.52 5.12 4.40
C LEU A 31 -16.36 4.81 5.34
N HIS A 32 -15.43 3.94 4.95
CA HIS A 32 -14.34 3.54 5.83
C HIS A 32 -13.20 4.57 5.83
N PRO A 33 -12.80 5.14 6.98
CA PRO A 33 -11.82 6.23 7.05
C PRO A 33 -10.45 5.91 6.44
N ALA A 34 -10.06 4.63 6.39
CA ALA A 34 -8.76 4.22 5.86
C ALA A 34 -8.56 4.52 4.35
N PHE A 35 -9.65 4.70 3.59
CA PHE A 35 -9.55 5.04 2.16
C PHE A 35 -9.46 6.55 1.90
N GLY A 36 -9.56 7.36 2.96
CA GLY A 36 -9.49 8.81 2.86
C GLY A 36 -10.79 9.42 2.30
N GLY A 37 -10.70 10.70 1.93
CA GLY A 37 -11.83 11.49 1.44
C GLY A 37 -11.49 12.26 0.17
N SER A 38 -12.52 12.87 -0.44
CA SER A 38 -12.32 13.75 -1.59
C SER A 38 -11.61 15.05 -1.16
N PRO A 39 -10.74 15.63 -2.01
CA PRO A 39 -10.07 16.90 -1.71
C PRO A 39 -11.07 18.02 -1.44
N SER A 40 -10.84 18.78 -0.36
CA SER A 40 -11.61 19.98 -0.03
C SER A 40 -11.37 21.08 -1.07
N LYS A 41 -12.17 22.17 -1.02
CA LYS A 41 -11.94 23.33 -1.90
C LYS A 41 -10.54 23.92 -1.70
N ALA A 42 -10.11 24.06 -0.44
CA ALA A 42 -8.78 24.56 -0.10
C ALA A 42 -7.67 23.63 -0.62
N ASP A 43 -7.86 22.31 -0.55
CA ASP A 43 -6.89 21.35 -1.11
C ASP A 43 -6.76 21.51 -2.62
N ARG A 44 -7.89 21.67 -3.33
CA ARG A 44 -7.88 21.86 -4.80
C ARG A 44 -7.16 23.14 -5.21
N GLU A 45 -7.40 24.24 -4.49
CA GLU A 45 -6.68 25.50 -4.72
C GLU A 45 -5.18 25.34 -4.45
N ARG A 46 -4.82 24.66 -3.36
CA ARG A 46 -3.43 24.34 -3.03
C ARG A 46 -2.77 23.45 -4.10
N PHE A 47 -3.48 22.46 -4.62
CA PHE A 47 -2.96 21.59 -5.69
C PHE A 47 -2.77 22.38 -6.97
N ALA A 48 -3.73 23.23 -7.36
CA ALA A 48 -3.64 24.08 -8.53
C ALA A 48 -2.47 25.08 -8.48
N ALA A 49 -1.99 25.44 -7.29
CA ALA A 49 -0.81 26.28 -7.12
C ALA A 49 0.52 25.54 -7.40
N SER A 50 0.51 24.20 -7.48
CA SER A 50 1.69 23.41 -7.79
C SER A 50 2.01 23.43 -9.28
N ALA A 51 3.26 23.70 -9.65
CA ALA A 51 3.72 23.62 -11.04
C ALA A 51 3.60 22.21 -11.65
N GLN A 52 3.53 21.17 -10.80
CA GLN A 52 3.36 19.78 -11.22
C GLN A 52 1.90 19.37 -11.39
N TYR A 53 0.93 20.25 -11.07
CA TYR A 53 -0.49 19.94 -11.19
C TYR A 53 -1.09 20.65 -12.40
N THR A 54 -1.23 19.91 -13.50
CA THR A 54 -1.73 20.44 -14.78
C THR A 54 -2.86 19.56 -15.31
N GLY A 55 -3.89 20.18 -15.89
CA GLY A 55 -5.02 19.42 -16.46
C GLY A 55 -5.79 18.57 -15.44
N GLY A 56 -5.79 18.97 -14.16
CA GLY A 56 -6.51 18.26 -13.09
C GLY A 56 -5.80 17.01 -12.57
N LYS A 57 -4.53 16.78 -12.94
CA LYS A 57 -3.72 15.64 -12.47
C LYS A 57 -2.34 16.11 -12.05
N PHE A 58 -1.75 15.38 -11.12
CA PHE A 58 -0.36 15.57 -10.74
C PHE A 58 0.54 14.83 -11.74
N HIS A 59 1.55 15.51 -12.25
CA HIS A 59 2.58 14.96 -13.12
C HIS A 59 3.87 14.80 -12.32
N ASN A 60 4.44 13.60 -12.32
CA ASN A 60 5.73 13.37 -11.70
C ASN A 60 6.83 14.06 -12.52
N SER A 61 7.81 14.66 -11.84
CA SER A 61 8.93 15.32 -12.52
C SER A 61 9.83 14.34 -13.28
N LEU A 62 9.88 13.09 -12.82
CA LEU A 62 10.57 12.01 -13.52
C LEU A 62 9.56 11.15 -14.28
N PRO A 63 9.85 10.76 -15.54
CA PRO A 63 9.02 9.83 -16.29
C PRO A 63 8.82 8.55 -15.49
N THR A 64 7.59 8.33 -15.04
CA THR A 64 7.18 7.10 -14.35
C THR A 64 6.13 6.45 -15.25
N THR A 65 6.54 5.47 -16.04
CA THR A 65 5.62 4.72 -16.88
C THR A 65 4.86 3.71 -16.03
N MET A 66 3.53 3.80 -16.05
CA MET A 66 2.63 2.78 -15.52
C MET A 66 2.12 1.93 -16.70
N ASP A 67 3.03 1.55 -17.59
CA ASP A 67 2.71 0.84 -18.83
C ASP A 67 2.52 -0.65 -18.51
N LEU A 68 1.41 -0.96 -17.83
CA LEU A 68 0.92 -2.33 -17.71
C LEU A 68 -0.10 -2.56 -18.83
N SER A 69 0.30 -3.30 -19.85
CA SER A 69 -0.63 -3.72 -20.90
C SER A 69 -1.49 -4.89 -20.41
N LEU A 70 -2.67 -5.08 -21.03
CA LEU A 70 -3.51 -6.25 -20.74
C LEU A 70 -2.78 -7.59 -20.95
N GLY A 71 -1.75 -7.62 -21.81
CA GLY A 71 -0.92 -8.79 -22.07
C GLY A 71 0.09 -9.13 -20.96
N ASP A 72 0.39 -8.19 -20.05
CA ASP A 72 1.34 -8.38 -18.96
C ASP A 72 0.73 -9.07 -17.74
N TYR A 73 -0.60 -9.01 -17.61
CA TYR A 73 -1.34 -9.57 -16.47
C TYR A 73 -1.18 -11.09 -16.32
N PRO A 74 -1.27 -11.92 -17.38
CA PRO A 74 -1.02 -13.36 -17.26
C PRO A 74 0.37 -13.67 -16.70
N GLY A 75 1.41 -12.95 -17.16
CA GLY A 75 2.77 -13.12 -16.67
C GLY A 75 2.93 -12.73 -15.21
N MET A 76 2.27 -11.65 -14.78
CA MET A 76 2.21 -11.25 -13.37
C MET A 76 1.51 -12.29 -12.49
N LEU A 77 0.37 -12.83 -12.94
CA LEU A 77 -0.35 -13.87 -12.20
C LEU A 77 0.51 -15.12 -12.04
N VAL A 78 1.20 -15.55 -13.09
CA VAL A 78 2.12 -16.70 -13.00
C VAL A 78 3.24 -16.43 -11.99
N LYS A 79 3.86 -15.23 -12.01
CA LYS A 79 4.89 -14.84 -11.03
C LYS A 79 4.33 -14.76 -9.60
N PHE A 80 3.07 -14.42 -9.44
CA PHE A 80 2.43 -14.37 -8.12
C PHE A 80 2.29 -15.78 -7.51
N PHE A 81 1.94 -16.77 -8.34
CA PHE A 81 1.78 -18.16 -7.87
C PHE A 81 3.07 -18.99 -7.89
N ARG A 82 4.09 -18.57 -8.65
CA ARG A 82 5.39 -19.24 -8.68
C ARG A 82 6.35 -18.55 -7.71
N PRO A 83 6.78 -19.24 -6.62
CA PRO A 83 7.79 -18.67 -5.74
C PRO A 83 9.10 -18.45 -6.52
N ASP A 84 9.65 -17.25 -6.39
CA ASP A 84 10.95 -16.91 -6.95
C ASP A 84 12.04 -17.56 -6.07
N PRO A 85 12.88 -18.46 -6.61
CA PRO A 85 13.93 -19.12 -5.83
C PRO A 85 14.99 -18.16 -5.29
N GLY A 86 15.11 -16.94 -5.85
CA GLY A 86 16.00 -15.88 -5.35
C GLY A 86 15.37 -14.95 -4.31
N ARG A 87 14.11 -15.18 -3.92
CA ARG A 87 13.37 -14.30 -2.99
C ARG A 87 13.93 -14.35 -1.58
N GLU A 88 14.40 -15.53 -1.17
CA GLU A 88 14.92 -15.75 0.17
C GLU A 88 16.44 -15.96 0.12
N PRO A 89 17.20 -15.37 1.05
CA PRO A 89 18.63 -15.58 1.11
C PRO A 89 18.94 -17.05 1.43
N ALA A 90 19.96 -17.62 0.78
CA ALA A 90 20.37 -19.01 0.97
C ALA A 90 20.76 -19.35 2.43
N HIS A 91 21.13 -18.33 3.21
CA HIS A 91 21.47 -18.45 4.62
C HIS A 91 20.78 -17.36 5.43
N LYS A 92 20.51 -17.65 6.70
CA LYS A 92 19.95 -16.66 7.63
C LYS A 92 20.88 -15.47 7.76
N LEU A 93 20.33 -14.27 7.61
CA LEU A 93 21.06 -13.03 7.87
C LEU A 93 21.39 -12.92 9.36
N LYS A 94 22.61 -12.50 9.67
CA LYS A 94 23.01 -12.23 11.05
C LYS A 94 22.33 -10.96 11.55
N VAL A 95 21.40 -11.12 12.48
CA VAL A 95 20.74 -9.98 13.14
C VAL A 95 21.65 -9.42 14.22
N LEU A 96 22.00 -8.14 14.11
CA LEU A 96 22.72 -7.40 15.14
C LEU A 96 21.69 -6.70 16.03
N HIS A 97 21.84 -6.85 17.35
CA HIS A 97 20.99 -6.15 18.31
C HIS A 97 21.68 -4.85 18.69
N PRO A 98 21.10 -3.68 18.38
CA PRO A 98 21.69 -2.42 18.76
C PRO A 98 21.68 -2.26 20.28
N ASP A 99 22.69 -1.58 20.82
CA ASP A 99 22.73 -1.24 22.25
C ASP A 99 21.50 -0.36 22.61
N PRO A 100 20.64 -0.80 23.55
CA PRO A 100 19.46 -0.05 23.96
C PRO A 100 19.77 1.37 24.43
N VAL A 101 20.94 1.60 25.04
CA VAL A 101 21.35 2.93 25.52
C VAL A 101 21.60 3.87 24.34
N LEU A 102 22.18 3.36 23.25
CA LEU A 102 22.45 4.13 22.04
C LEU A 102 21.17 4.48 21.30
N VAL A 103 20.18 3.59 21.31
CA VAL A 103 18.86 3.79 20.67
C VAL A 103 18.00 4.77 21.48
N ALA A 104 18.04 4.70 22.81
CA ALA A 104 17.20 5.51 23.69
C ALA A 104 17.65 6.98 23.78
N ARG A 105 18.93 7.27 23.52
CA ARG A 105 19.50 8.61 23.70
C ARG A 105 19.88 9.24 22.36
N PRO A 106 19.50 10.50 22.10
CA PRO A 106 19.97 11.21 20.92
C PRO A 106 21.49 11.19 20.82
N ALA A 107 21.99 10.97 19.62
CA ALA A 107 23.41 10.96 19.35
C ALA A 107 23.92 12.38 19.07
N ALA A 108 25.09 12.73 19.62
CA ALA A 108 25.76 14.00 19.31
C ALA A 108 26.30 14.05 17.87
N VAL A 109 26.53 12.88 17.27
CA VAL A 109 26.89 12.71 15.86
C VAL A 109 25.74 12.03 15.12
N PRO A 110 25.53 12.33 13.82
CA PRO A 110 24.50 11.67 13.03
C PRO A 110 24.63 10.14 13.10
N ARG A 111 23.53 9.46 13.42
CA ARG A 111 23.46 8.00 13.49
C ARG A 111 22.21 7.49 12.81
N LEU A 112 22.35 6.40 12.06
CA LEU A 112 21.24 5.67 11.47
C LEU A 112 21.27 4.22 11.97
N THR A 113 20.17 3.77 12.57
CA THR A 113 19.97 2.39 13.00
C THR A 113 18.87 1.77 12.15
N TRP A 114 19.15 0.65 11.47
CA TRP A 114 18.18 -0.09 10.67
C TRP A 114 17.62 -1.26 11.47
N PHE A 115 16.30 -1.33 11.60
CA PHE A 115 15.61 -2.41 12.33
C PHE A 115 15.09 -3.52 11.41
N GLY A 116 15.15 -3.33 10.08
CA GLY A 116 14.60 -4.24 9.08
C GLY A 116 13.54 -3.57 8.21
N HIS A 117 13.28 -4.14 7.02
CA HIS A 117 12.39 -3.54 6.00
C HIS A 117 12.72 -2.05 5.78
N SER A 118 11.76 -1.15 5.99
CA SER A 118 11.85 0.30 5.88
C SER A 118 11.94 0.99 7.26
N ALA A 119 12.07 0.22 8.35
CA ALA A 119 12.10 0.75 9.70
C ALA A 119 13.50 1.25 10.07
N PHE A 120 13.65 2.57 10.25
CA PHE A 120 14.93 3.20 10.62
C PHE A 120 14.75 4.18 11.78
N LEU A 121 15.72 4.22 12.69
CA LEU A 121 15.90 5.36 13.60
C LEU A 121 17.04 6.23 13.10
N LEU A 122 16.71 7.46 12.72
CA LEU A 122 17.66 8.53 12.42
C LEU A 122 17.83 9.41 13.65
N GLN A 123 19.07 9.55 14.11
CA GLN A 123 19.43 10.45 15.22
C GLN A 123 20.33 11.56 14.66
N LEU A 124 19.87 12.80 14.73
CA LEU A 124 20.53 13.96 14.15
C LEU A 124 20.15 15.21 14.95
N ASP A 125 21.11 16.09 15.25
CA ASP A 125 20.87 17.36 15.94
C ASP A 125 20.03 17.22 17.23
N SER A 126 20.35 16.21 18.05
CA SER A 126 19.60 15.86 19.27
C SER A 126 18.15 15.42 19.05
N LEU A 127 17.72 15.19 17.80
CA LEU A 127 16.42 14.63 17.44
C LEU A 127 16.54 13.12 17.23
N ASN A 128 15.48 12.42 17.58
CA ASN A 128 15.25 11.02 17.24
C ASN A 128 14.03 10.95 16.30
N VAL A 129 14.27 10.58 15.05
CA VAL A 129 13.24 10.43 14.02
C VAL A 129 13.11 8.96 13.67
N LEU A 130 11.95 8.40 13.96
CA LEU A 130 11.62 7.02 13.63
C LEU A 130 10.85 6.98 12.31
N LEU A 131 11.45 6.37 11.30
CA LEU A 131 10.94 6.21 9.95
C LEU A 131 10.28 4.84 9.82
N ASP A 132 9.04 4.84 9.33
CA ASP A 132 8.22 3.65 9.03
C ASP A 132 8.29 2.53 10.09
N PRO A 133 7.78 2.77 11.32
CA PRO A 133 7.95 1.85 12.44
C PRO A 133 7.13 0.57 12.26
N MET A 134 7.78 -0.48 11.75
CA MET A 134 7.18 -1.80 11.54
C MET A 134 7.74 -2.85 12.50
N PHE A 135 7.34 -2.77 13.77
CA PHE A 135 7.77 -3.72 14.83
C PHE A 135 6.77 -4.87 15.08
N GLY A 136 5.87 -5.10 14.13
CA GLY A 136 4.89 -6.18 14.21
C GLY A 136 5.50 -7.56 13.94
N PRO A 137 4.73 -8.64 14.18
CA PRO A 137 5.18 -10.01 13.97
C PRO A 137 5.28 -10.43 12.50
N VAL A 138 5.01 -9.53 11.56
CA VAL A 138 4.94 -9.81 10.12
C VAL A 138 5.96 -8.89 9.42
N PRO A 139 6.85 -9.42 8.55
CA PRO A 139 7.66 -8.58 7.68
C PRO A 139 6.84 -7.86 6.60
#